data_AF-A0A933NNM5-F1
#
_entry.id   AF-A0A933NNM5-F1
#
_cell.length_a   1.000
_cell.length_b   1.000
_cell.length_c   1.000
_cell.angle_alpha   90.00
_cell.angle_beta   90.00
_cell.angle_gamma   90.00
#
_symmetry.space_group_name_H-M   'P 1'
#
loop_
_entity.id
_entity.type
_entity.pdbx_description
1 polymer ?
#
loop_
_entity_poly.entity_id
_entity_poly.type
_entity_poly.pdbx_seq_one_letter_code
_entity_poly.pdbx_strand_id
1 'polypeptide(L)'
;MELVHSRFRVADRTRWRDDFLNREACRPGADLIVVATQVVEAGVDLSAGSLVTELAPWSSLVQRFGRCARYGGTGQVHVVDRGSDRDALPYEEHEMNAAREALSALVEAKTGAGIASLEDFEAGLGAEALGRLYPYEPSHLLLRREFEELFDTTPDLTGADLDIGRYIRSGDERDLLVCWREIPRADKGRHPSAPPHDWKPHRGELCAVPFLKARDWLCGKESKDKPSRRLRNRVRAWIWDWLEGCWAVAERTTLLPGRVVCVASEVGGYRPVRGFDPESTDRVPETQDSHLAGKVLPEVATEESDGCDELSVAAWKTIGCHGREVAREAEELARTVGLPGSLCKTLALAGLWHDVGKSHPAFQGSIRSAEDKRPERQDLAKAPPKAWLRPAGTYRTADDRDHRPGLRHELASALALFAVLSRRAPRHPALLGRWMEALELAGRGAQPEPESTDELTPAERAVLDCTAEEFDLLAYLVASHHGKVRVALHAGPRDQEYPDRGDGRGLPIRGVREGDELPALALGEGGPQVPAAKLTLEPAALGLSLRTGSSWRERTLGLAARFGPAGLAWLEALLIAADRRASRLVTPDPQLAAKAEVAP
;
A
#
# COMPACT_ATOMS: atom_id res chain seq x y z
N MET A 1 8.08 19.33 28.72
CA MET A 1 9.28 19.08 27.90
C MET A 1 9.02 17.76 27.20
N GLU A 2 9.03 17.78 25.88
CA GLU A 2 8.65 16.64 25.04
C GLU A 2 9.85 16.06 24.28
N LEU A 3 9.84 14.75 24.02
CA LEU A 3 10.91 14.04 23.32
C LEU A 3 10.40 13.47 21.99
N VAL A 4 11.10 13.76 20.89
CA VAL A 4 10.67 13.39 19.53
C VAL A 4 11.80 12.65 18.80
N HIS A 5 11.58 11.38 18.48
CA HIS A 5 12.52 10.58 17.67
C HIS A 5 11.83 9.38 17.00
N SER A 6 12.51 8.74 16.04
CA SER A 6 11.95 7.63 15.26
C SER A 6 11.62 6.37 16.08
N ARG A 7 12.22 6.23 17.28
CA ARG A 7 12.12 5.05 18.15
C ARG A 7 10.86 4.98 19.02
N PHE A 8 9.75 5.57 18.56
CA PHE A 8 8.42 5.43 19.17
C PHE A 8 7.53 4.56 18.28
N ARG A 9 6.50 3.94 18.87
CA ARG A 9 5.41 3.32 18.12
C ARG A 9 4.67 4.34 17.29
N VAL A 10 4.13 3.93 16.15
CA VAL A 10 3.42 4.89 15.29
C VAL A 10 2.22 5.51 15.99
N ALA A 11 1.45 4.75 16.77
CA ALA A 11 0.31 5.27 17.54
C ALA A 11 0.71 6.39 18.50
N ASP A 12 1.87 6.28 19.15
CA ASP A 12 2.37 7.30 20.07
C ASP A 12 2.83 8.55 19.30
N ARG A 13 3.41 8.38 18.10
CA ARG A 13 3.83 9.51 17.24
C ARG A 13 2.64 10.28 16.67
N THR A 14 1.54 9.60 16.34
CA THR A 14 0.35 10.25 15.77
C THR A 14 -0.18 11.33 16.70
N ARG A 15 -0.12 11.09 18.02
CA ARG A 15 -0.58 12.04 19.04
C ARG A 15 0.23 13.32 19.06
N TRP A 16 1.51 13.29 18.71
CA TRP A 16 2.37 14.47 18.75
C TRP A 16 1.84 15.62 17.92
N ARG A 17 1.30 15.33 16.72
CA ARG A 17 0.72 16.36 15.84
C ARG A 17 -0.44 17.09 16.52
N ASP A 18 -1.27 16.37 17.24
CA ASP A 18 -2.45 16.94 17.87
C ASP A 18 -2.10 17.59 19.23
N ASP A 19 -1.14 17.02 19.95
CA ASP A 19 -0.78 17.43 21.31
C ASP A 19 0.17 18.65 21.35
N PHE A 20 1.25 18.64 20.57
CA PHE A 20 2.32 19.66 20.69
C PHE A 20 3.08 20.04 19.42
N LEU A 21 2.95 19.29 18.32
CA LEU A 21 3.53 19.59 17.00
C LEU A 21 2.47 20.21 16.07
N ASN A 22 1.86 21.29 16.55
CA ASN A 22 0.90 22.10 15.80
C ASN A 22 1.06 23.59 16.11
N ARG A 23 0.39 24.40 15.30
CA ARG A 23 0.43 25.86 15.39
C ARG A 23 -0.09 26.42 16.72
N GLU A 24 -1.08 25.79 17.34
CA GLU A 24 -1.67 26.28 18.60
C GLU A 24 -0.70 26.09 19.78
N ALA A 25 0.02 24.97 19.80
CA ALA A 25 1.07 24.69 20.79
C ALA A 25 2.28 25.64 20.67
N CYS A 26 2.48 26.26 19.50
CA CYS A 26 3.57 27.21 19.21
C CYS A 26 3.19 28.69 19.45
N ARG A 27 2.10 28.97 20.16
CA ARG A 27 1.64 30.35 20.38
C ARG A 27 2.65 31.18 21.21
N PRO A 28 2.71 32.51 21.01
CA PRO A 28 3.53 33.38 21.84
C PRO A 28 3.22 33.18 23.34
N GLY A 29 4.26 33.01 24.16
CA GLY A 29 4.14 32.75 25.60
C GLY A 29 3.92 31.28 26.00
N ALA A 30 3.97 30.33 25.05
CA ALA A 30 4.00 28.91 25.38
C ALA A 30 5.33 28.52 26.06
N ASP A 31 5.27 27.74 27.14
CA ASP A 31 6.42 27.17 27.85
C ASP A 31 6.65 25.72 27.42
N LEU A 32 7.04 25.54 26.15
CA LEU A 32 7.23 24.23 25.53
C LEU A 32 8.68 24.05 25.08
N ILE A 33 9.34 23.04 25.63
CA ILE A 33 10.67 22.60 25.20
C ILE A 33 10.50 21.26 24.48
N VAL A 34 10.91 21.21 23.22
CA VAL A 34 10.94 19.98 22.41
C VAL A 34 12.40 19.59 22.19
N VAL A 35 12.74 18.38 22.63
CA VAL A 35 14.04 17.75 22.36
C VAL A 35 13.82 16.74 21.25
N ALA A 36 14.50 16.90 20.12
CA ALA A 36 14.28 16.07 18.94
C ALA A 36 15.58 15.61 18.28
N THR A 37 15.52 14.45 17.62
CA THR A 37 16.54 14.07 16.61
C THR A 37 16.21 14.68 15.25
N GLN A 38 16.90 14.28 14.18
CA GLN A 38 16.68 14.71 12.79
C GLN A 38 15.22 14.54 12.29
N VAL A 39 14.35 13.84 13.02
CA VAL A 39 12.95 13.64 12.65
C VAL A 39 12.14 14.93 12.49
N VAL A 40 12.60 16.07 13.02
CA VAL A 40 11.94 17.38 12.82
C VAL A 40 12.36 18.08 11.53
N GLU A 41 13.37 17.57 10.82
CA GLU A 41 13.86 18.14 9.55
C GLU A 41 12.84 18.01 8.42
N ALA A 42 11.93 17.04 8.47
CA ALA A 42 10.90 16.84 7.45
C ALA A 42 9.55 16.47 8.08
N GLY A 43 8.45 16.96 7.47
CA GLY A 43 7.09 16.49 7.79
C GLY A 43 6.49 16.96 9.12
N VAL A 44 7.12 17.89 9.83
CA VAL A 44 6.63 18.46 11.09
C VAL A 44 6.33 19.95 10.94
N ASP A 45 5.13 20.37 11.35
CA ASP A 45 4.73 21.78 11.37
C ASP A 45 4.95 22.39 12.76
N LEU A 46 6.17 22.89 12.99
CA LEU A 46 6.66 23.44 14.26
C LEU A 46 7.32 24.80 14.04
N SER A 47 7.09 25.74 14.97
CA SER A 47 7.77 27.03 15.00
C SER A 47 8.25 27.36 16.41
N ALA A 48 9.56 27.50 16.59
CA ALA A 48 10.19 27.88 17.85
C ALA A 48 10.72 29.32 17.82
N GLY A 49 10.67 30.00 18.97
CA GLY A 49 11.33 31.30 19.16
C GLY A 49 12.85 31.19 19.38
N SER A 50 13.31 30.04 19.87
CA SER A 50 14.73 29.71 20.00
C SER A 50 14.96 28.27 19.55
N LEU A 51 15.96 28.06 18.68
CA LEU A 51 16.42 26.76 18.21
C LEU A 51 17.85 26.54 18.73
N VAL A 52 18.07 25.43 19.42
CA VAL A 52 19.41 24.95 19.77
C VAL A 52 19.67 23.68 18.98
N THR A 53 20.76 23.64 18.23
CA THR A 53 21.10 22.48 17.39
C THR A 53 22.59 22.18 17.46
N GLU A 54 22.97 20.89 17.46
CA GLU A 54 24.35 20.50 17.22
C GLU A 54 24.74 20.85 15.77
N LEU A 55 26.02 21.15 15.53
CA LEU A 55 26.56 21.27 14.18
C LEU A 55 26.17 20.02 13.37
N ALA A 56 25.81 20.21 12.10
CA ALA A 56 25.41 19.16 11.18
C ALA A 56 25.77 19.62 9.74
N PRO A 57 25.69 18.73 8.73
CA PRO A 57 25.79 19.13 7.33
C PRO A 57 24.85 20.29 7.00
N TRP A 58 25.28 21.14 6.06
CA TRP A 58 24.60 22.40 5.73
C TRP A 58 23.12 22.20 5.39
N SER A 59 22.79 21.18 4.61
CA SER A 59 21.42 20.84 4.23
C SER A 59 20.53 20.54 5.46
N SER A 60 21.01 19.76 6.43
CA SER A 60 20.31 19.52 7.70
C SER A 60 20.14 20.80 8.52
N LEU A 61 21.16 21.65 8.59
CA LEU A 61 21.07 22.95 9.27
C LEU A 61 19.99 23.85 8.66
N VAL A 62 19.98 24.00 7.33
CA VAL A 62 18.95 24.79 6.62
C VAL A 62 17.54 24.27 6.92
N GLN A 63 17.35 22.95 6.91
CA GLN A 63 16.05 22.34 7.26
C GLN A 63 15.64 22.63 8.71
N ARG A 64 16.60 22.59 9.65
CA ARG A 64 16.37 22.92 11.06
C ARG A 64 16.06 24.40 11.26
N PHE A 65 16.77 25.30 10.58
CA PHE A 65 16.54 26.75 10.63
C PHE A 65 15.12 27.10 10.20
N GLY A 66 14.57 26.37 9.22
CA GLY A 66 13.17 26.48 8.81
C GLY A 66 12.13 26.07 9.87
N ARG A 67 12.54 25.74 11.11
CA ARG A 67 11.67 25.52 12.28
C ARG A 67 11.79 26.66 13.32
N CYS A 68 12.71 27.61 13.12
CA CYS A 68 12.82 28.82 13.94
C CYS A 68 12.06 29.96 13.27
N ALA A 69 11.15 30.63 14.00
CA ALA A 69 10.30 31.71 13.49
C ALA A 69 9.53 31.35 12.19
N ARG A 70 9.17 30.07 12.00
CA ARG A 70 8.50 29.54 10.79
C ARG A 70 7.17 30.23 10.50
N TYR A 71 6.40 30.58 11.53
CA TYR A 71 5.11 31.26 11.38
C TYR A 71 5.22 32.79 11.28
N GLY A 72 6.43 33.31 11.11
CA GLY A 72 6.75 34.73 11.08
C GLY A 72 7.32 35.25 12.39
N GLY A 73 7.85 36.48 12.34
CA GLY A 73 8.53 37.13 13.46
C GLY A 73 10.04 36.90 13.46
N THR A 74 10.66 37.07 14.63
CA THR A 74 12.10 36.90 14.83
C THR A 74 12.36 35.77 15.80
N GLY A 75 13.39 34.96 15.52
CA GLY A 75 13.83 33.89 16.40
C GLY A 75 15.35 33.87 16.54
N GLN A 76 15.84 33.08 17.49
CA GLN A 76 17.26 32.89 17.75
C GLN A 76 17.68 31.47 17.40
N VAL A 77 18.80 31.33 16.70
CA VAL A 77 19.40 30.04 16.37
C VAL A 77 20.76 29.95 17.06
N HIS A 78 20.95 28.90 17.84
CA HIS A 78 22.20 28.58 18.52
C HIS A 78 22.73 27.26 17.95
N VAL A 79 23.82 27.35 17.19
CA VAL A 79 24.54 26.16 16.72
C VAL A 79 25.64 25.84 17.73
N VAL A 80 25.56 24.65 18.32
CA VAL A 80 26.51 24.13 19.30
C VAL A 80 27.52 23.25 18.60
N ASP A 81 28.77 23.68 18.64
CA ASP A 81 29.88 22.97 18.07
C ASP A 81 30.67 22.24 19.14
N ARG A 82 30.73 20.91 19.04
CA ARG A 82 31.39 20.07 20.04
C ARG A 82 32.86 19.79 19.73
N GLY A 83 33.35 20.21 18.56
CA GLY A 83 34.78 20.29 18.22
C GLY A 83 35.59 18.99 18.24
N SER A 84 34.98 17.80 18.25
CA SER A 84 35.71 16.52 18.31
C SER A 84 35.40 15.60 17.13
N ASP A 85 36.45 15.13 16.43
CA ASP A 85 36.37 14.31 15.20
C ASP A 85 35.73 12.93 15.43
N ARG A 86 35.72 12.43 16.68
CA ARG A 86 35.07 11.17 17.05
C ARG A 86 33.55 11.29 17.22
N ASP A 87 33.02 12.51 17.27
CA ASP A 87 31.59 12.80 17.41
C ASP A 87 30.91 13.16 16.08
N ALA A 88 31.63 13.11 14.93
CA ALA A 88 31.06 13.46 13.63
C ALA A 88 29.99 12.45 13.16
N LEU A 89 30.04 11.20 13.62
CA LEU A 89 29.06 10.17 13.25
C LEU A 89 27.63 10.61 13.64
N PRO A 90 26.65 10.51 12.72
CA PRO A 90 26.67 9.75 11.47
C PRO A 90 27.18 10.52 10.23
N TYR A 91 27.68 11.74 10.38
CA TYR A 91 28.10 12.63 9.30
C TYR A 91 29.61 12.57 9.02
N GLU A 92 29.99 13.00 7.82
CA GLU A 92 31.39 13.05 7.41
C GLU A 92 32.06 14.36 7.84
N GLU A 93 33.34 14.29 8.17
CA GLU A 93 34.11 15.44 8.70
C GLU A 93 34.12 16.63 7.72
N HIS A 94 34.23 16.36 6.42
CA HIS A 94 34.29 17.40 5.39
C HIS A 94 32.99 18.19 5.28
N GLU A 95 31.82 17.55 5.47
CA GLU A 95 30.51 18.21 5.49
C GLU A 95 30.39 19.15 6.69
N MET A 96 30.89 18.70 7.83
CA MET A 96 30.90 19.46 9.09
C MET A 96 31.80 20.69 8.99
N ASN A 97 32.98 20.55 8.37
CA ASN A 97 33.89 21.66 8.12
C ASN A 97 33.30 22.67 7.13
N ALA A 98 32.66 22.21 6.05
CA ALA A 98 31.98 23.09 5.10
C ALA A 98 30.85 23.89 5.78
N ALA A 99 30.02 23.23 6.59
CA ALA A 99 28.96 23.89 7.35
C ALA A 99 29.51 24.93 8.35
N ARG A 100 30.62 24.62 9.04
CA ARG A 100 31.31 25.53 9.96
C ARG A 100 31.81 26.79 9.26
N GLU A 101 32.43 26.64 8.09
CA GLU A 101 32.89 27.77 7.28
C GLU A 101 31.72 28.67 6.86
N ALA A 102 30.62 28.08 6.38
CA ALA A 102 29.44 28.82 5.95
C ALA A 102 28.75 29.56 7.12
N LEU A 103 28.62 28.91 8.28
CA LEU A 103 28.11 29.56 9.48
C LEU A 103 28.97 30.74 9.93
N SER A 104 30.31 30.58 9.87
CA SER A 104 31.24 31.66 10.23
C SER A 104 31.07 32.86 9.31
N ALA A 105 30.94 32.62 8.00
CA ALA A 105 30.69 33.67 7.02
C ALA A 105 29.36 34.42 7.25
N LEU A 106 28.27 33.71 7.58
CA LEU A 106 26.99 34.35 7.93
C LEU A 106 27.10 35.23 9.19
N VAL A 107 27.80 34.74 10.22
CA VAL A 107 28.01 35.50 11.47
C VAL A 107 28.88 36.73 11.23
N GLU A 108 29.95 36.62 10.45
CA GLU A 108 30.82 37.74 10.07
C GLU A 108 30.08 38.79 9.24
N ALA A 109 29.24 38.36 8.30
CA ALA A 109 28.38 39.23 7.50
C ALA A 109 27.24 39.86 8.32
N LYS A 110 27.01 39.39 9.56
CA LYS A 110 25.89 39.80 10.44
C LYS A 110 24.53 39.58 9.77
N THR A 111 24.44 38.57 8.93
CA THR A 111 23.21 38.15 8.25
C THR A 111 22.51 37.07 9.08
N GLY A 112 21.18 37.10 9.10
CA GLY A 112 20.40 36.05 9.77
C GLY A 112 20.39 34.74 8.97
N ALA A 113 19.81 33.69 9.56
CA ALA A 113 19.53 32.41 8.89
C ALA A 113 18.10 32.35 8.32
N GLY A 114 17.53 33.49 7.93
CA GLY A 114 16.23 33.55 7.27
C GLY A 114 16.33 33.08 5.81
N ILE A 115 15.23 32.59 5.23
CA ILE A 115 15.22 32.03 3.87
C ILE A 115 15.87 32.97 2.85
N ALA A 116 15.46 34.25 2.82
CA ALA A 116 16.04 35.24 1.91
C ALA A 116 17.56 35.45 2.13
N SER A 117 18.01 35.49 3.39
CA SER A 117 19.44 35.61 3.71
C SER A 117 20.25 34.39 3.27
N LEU A 118 19.67 33.20 3.40
CA LEU A 118 20.31 31.95 2.97
C LEU A 118 20.36 31.86 1.43
N GLU A 119 19.28 32.25 0.74
CA GLU A 119 19.25 32.33 -0.72
C GLU A 119 20.27 33.33 -1.26
N ASP A 120 20.36 34.52 -0.66
CA ASP A 120 21.36 35.54 -1.03
C ASP A 120 22.79 35.05 -0.76
N PHE A 121 23.01 34.38 0.38
CA PHE A 121 24.30 33.78 0.73
C PHE A 121 24.71 32.73 -0.30
N GLU A 122 23.82 31.78 -0.63
CA GLU A 122 24.08 30.71 -1.60
C GLU A 122 24.27 31.24 -3.03
N ALA A 123 23.52 32.27 -3.43
CA ALA A 123 23.71 32.92 -4.72
C ALA A 123 25.08 33.63 -4.84
N GLY A 124 25.68 34.02 -3.72
CA GLY A 124 27.02 34.59 -3.65
C GLY A 124 28.14 33.54 -3.69
N LEU A 125 27.84 32.25 -3.56
CA LEU A 125 28.83 31.17 -3.55
C LEU A 125 29.18 30.69 -4.96
N GLY A 126 30.46 30.38 -5.18
CA GLY A 126 30.91 29.67 -6.38
C GLY A 126 30.48 28.20 -6.37
N ALA A 127 30.51 27.56 -7.55
CA ALA A 127 30.11 26.16 -7.72
C ALA A 127 30.90 25.18 -6.82
N GLU A 128 32.18 25.46 -6.56
CA GLU A 128 33.01 24.66 -5.66
C GLU A 128 32.52 24.75 -4.21
N ALA A 129 32.23 25.95 -3.72
CA ALA A 129 31.71 26.14 -2.36
C ALA A 129 30.33 25.51 -2.19
N LEU A 130 29.44 25.65 -3.19
CA LEU A 130 28.15 24.97 -3.20
C LEU A 130 28.31 23.45 -3.21
N GLY A 131 29.26 22.91 -3.99
CA GLY A 131 29.55 21.47 -4.02
C GLY A 131 30.05 20.92 -2.68
N ARG A 132 30.74 21.72 -1.87
CA ARG A 132 31.15 21.35 -0.50
C ARG A 132 29.98 21.38 0.50
N LEU A 133 29.02 22.29 0.33
CA LEU A 133 27.83 22.38 1.20
C LEU A 133 26.76 21.34 0.84
N TYR A 134 26.70 20.96 -0.44
CA TYR A 134 25.75 20.03 -1.01
C TYR A 134 26.45 18.92 -1.80
N PRO A 135 27.25 18.07 -1.13
CA PRO A 135 27.91 16.96 -1.80
C PRO A 135 26.86 16.01 -2.41
N TYR A 136 27.04 15.68 -3.68
CA TYR A 136 26.16 14.75 -4.40
C TYR A 136 26.87 13.40 -4.58
N GLU A 137 26.87 12.59 -3.53
CA GLU A 137 27.51 11.26 -3.51
C GLU A 137 26.50 10.17 -3.09
N PRO A 138 25.45 9.90 -3.90
CA PRO A 138 24.47 8.87 -3.56
C PRO A 138 25.13 7.49 -3.51
N SER A 139 25.03 6.79 -2.37
CA SER A 139 25.58 5.44 -2.20
C SER A 139 24.90 4.39 -3.09
N HIS A 140 23.65 4.65 -3.47
CA HIS A 140 22.84 3.78 -4.32
C HIS A 140 22.13 4.62 -5.37
N LEU A 141 22.48 4.39 -6.64
CA LEU A 141 21.79 4.98 -7.78
C LEU A 141 20.66 4.03 -8.21
N LEU A 142 19.46 4.58 -8.38
CA LEU A 142 18.35 3.83 -8.95
C LEU A 142 18.52 3.78 -10.48
N LEU A 143 18.99 2.66 -11.00
CA LEU A 143 19.19 2.48 -12.43
C LEU A 143 17.85 2.28 -13.15
N ARG A 144 17.83 2.54 -14.46
CA ARG A 144 16.62 2.38 -15.30
C ARG A 144 15.98 0.99 -15.14
N ARG A 145 16.79 -0.05 -15.16
CA ARG A 145 16.32 -1.44 -14.99
C ARG A 145 15.67 -1.65 -13.62
N GLU A 146 16.29 -1.15 -12.57
CA GLU A 146 15.76 -1.30 -11.21
C GLU A 146 14.46 -0.51 -11.04
N PHE A 147 14.37 0.67 -11.66
CA PHE A 147 13.14 1.45 -11.71
C PHE A 147 12.01 0.74 -12.47
N GLU A 148 12.32 0.06 -13.58
CA GLU A 148 11.34 -0.75 -14.32
C GLU A 148 10.92 -2.00 -13.53
N GLU A 149 11.84 -2.67 -12.84
CA GLU A 149 11.54 -3.81 -11.96
C GLU A 149 10.67 -3.40 -10.76
N LEU A 150 10.86 -2.19 -10.22
CA LEU A 150 10.03 -1.63 -9.13
C LEU A 150 8.57 -1.36 -9.52
N PHE A 151 8.24 -1.39 -10.82
CA PHE A 151 6.87 -1.21 -11.27
C PHE A 151 5.95 -2.38 -10.88
N ASP A 152 6.47 -3.61 -10.99
CA ASP A 152 5.74 -4.79 -10.55
C ASP A 152 6.16 -5.15 -9.12
N THR A 153 5.32 -4.75 -8.16
CA THR A 153 5.52 -5.05 -6.73
C THR A 153 4.88 -6.38 -6.34
N THR A 154 4.56 -7.25 -7.31
CA THR A 154 4.06 -8.60 -7.01
C THR A 154 5.18 -9.40 -6.36
N PRO A 155 4.95 -10.02 -5.19
CA PRO A 155 5.93 -10.91 -4.58
C PRO A 155 6.36 -12.01 -5.54
N ASP A 156 7.62 -12.43 -5.48
CA ASP A 156 8.09 -13.55 -6.28
C ASP A 156 7.44 -14.89 -5.85
N LEU A 157 7.80 -15.98 -6.51
CA LEU A 157 7.26 -17.31 -6.19
C LEU A 157 7.63 -17.80 -4.77
N THR A 158 8.58 -17.15 -4.10
CA THR A 158 8.95 -17.42 -2.70
C THR A 158 8.19 -16.53 -1.71
N GLY A 159 7.38 -15.60 -2.20
CA GLY A 159 6.67 -14.60 -1.41
C GLY A 159 7.56 -13.46 -0.92
N ALA A 160 8.77 -13.30 -1.48
CA ALA A 160 9.66 -12.22 -1.10
C ALA A 160 9.32 -10.93 -1.86
N ASP A 161 9.22 -9.83 -1.12
CA ASP A 161 9.07 -8.48 -1.69
C ASP A 161 10.41 -7.94 -2.21
N LEU A 162 10.34 -6.96 -3.12
CA LEU A 162 11.50 -6.25 -3.64
C LEU A 162 12.06 -5.29 -2.58
N ASP A 163 13.33 -5.48 -2.16
CA ASP A 163 13.97 -4.60 -1.17
C ASP A 163 14.30 -3.22 -1.76
N ILE A 164 13.46 -2.25 -1.41
CA ILE A 164 13.62 -0.83 -1.78
C ILE A 164 14.40 -0.01 -0.74
N GLY A 165 14.79 -0.62 0.38
CA GLY A 165 15.40 0.07 1.52
C GLY A 165 16.66 0.83 1.13
N ARG A 166 17.45 0.26 0.21
CA ARG A 166 18.67 0.88 -0.35
C ARG A 166 18.43 2.22 -1.08
N TYR A 167 17.21 2.50 -1.53
CA TYR A 167 16.88 3.77 -2.22
C TYR A 167 16.20 4.80 -1.33
N ILE A 168 15.62 4.38 -0.20
CA ILE A 168 14.83 5.25 0.68
C ILE A 168 15.66 5.72 1.88
N ARG A 169 16.62 4.91 2.34
CA ARG A 169 17.39 5.20 3.55
C ARG A 169 18.85 5.46 3.18
N SER A 170 19.29 6.69 3.43
CA SER A 170 20.70 7.06 3.49
C SER A 170 21.24 6.70 4.88
N GLY A 171 21.61 5.43 5.09
CA GLY A 171 22.26 5.00 6.31
C GLY A 171 22.31 3.48 6.49
N ASP A 172 23.35 3.02 7.19
CA ASP A 172 23.53 1.61 7.58
C ASP A 172 22.54 1.13 8.66
N GLU A 173 21.65 2.01 9.15
CA GLU A 173 20.66 1.67 10.19
C GLU A 173 19.57 0.74 9.65
N ARG A 174 19.88 -0.54 9.77
CA ARG A 174 18.94 -1.64 9.59
C ARG A 174 18.08 -1.79 10.84
N ASP A 175 16.76 -1.75 10.70
CA ASP A 175 15.82 -1.83 11.82
C ASP A 175 15.02 -3.14 11.83
N LEU A 176 14.62 -3.57 13.02
CA LEU A 176 13.51 -4.50 13.24
C LEU A 176 12.24 -3.71 13.56
N LEU A 177 11.09 -4.24 13.18
CA LEU A 177 9.78 -3.69 13.55
C LEU A 177 9.25 -4.47 14.75
N VAL A 178 9.26 -3.85 15.93
CA VAL A 178 8.88 -4.52 17.19
C VAL A 178 7.49 -4.09 17.62
N CYS A 179 6.64 -5.06 17.96
CA CYS A 179 5.37 -4.85 18.67
C CYS A 179 5.37 -5.59 20.00
N TRP A 180 4.51 -5.18 20.93
CA TRP A 180 4.36 -5.81 22.23
C TRP A 180 2.93 -6.25 22.47
N ARG A 181 2.76 -7.44 23.04
CA ARG A 181 1.43 -8.00 23.33
C ARG A 181 1.40 -8.81 24.61
N GLU A 182 0.29 -8.77 25.32
CA GLU A 182 0.07 -9.69 26.43
C GLU A 182 -0.15 -11.12 25.92
N ILE A 183 0.75 -12.02 26.32
CA ILE A 183 0.72 -13.42 25.89
C ILE A 183 0.70 -14.30 27.14
N PRO A 184 -0.44 -14.95 27.47
CA PRO A 184 -0.55 -15.80 28.66
C PRO A 184 0.54 -16.88 28.68
N ARG A 185 1.06 -17.23 29.85
CA ARG A 185 1.99 -18.38 29.96
C ARG A 185 1.21 -19.68 29.83
N ALA A 186 1.74 -20.62 29.06
CA ALA A 186 1.13 -21.93 28.89
C ALA A 186 1.17 -22.67 30.23
N ASP A 187 0.06 -23.33 30.58
CA ASP A 187 0.03 -24.28 31.68
C ASP A 187 0.98 -25.44 31.40
N LYS A 188 1.52 -26.07 32.46
CA LYS A 188 2.42 -27.23 32.33
C LYS A 188 1.74 -28.31 31.45
N GLY A 189 2.31 -28.58 30.27
CA GLY A 189 1.86 -29.63 29.35
C GLY A 189 1.07 -29.17 28.12
N ARG A 190 0.81 -27.86 27.93
CA ARG A 190 0.23 -27.32 26.68
C ARG A 190 1.30 -26.78 25.73
N HIS A 191 0.94 -26.62 24.44
CA HIS A 191 1.78 -25.99 23.42
C HIS A 191 2.34 -24.63 23.91
N PRO A 192 3.57 -24.26 23.53
CA PRO A 192 4.18 -23.00 23.97
C PRO A 192 3.27 -21.82 23.62
N SER A 193 3.14 -20.89 24.55
CA SER A 193 2.41 -19.65 24.31
C SER A 193 2.96 -18.97 23.08
N ALA A 194 2.11 -18.70 22.10
CA ALA A 194 2.43 -17.89 20.95
C ALA A 194 1.34 -16.82 20.81
N PRO A 195 1.59 -15.73 20.07
CA PRO A 195 0.51 -14.85 19.68
C PRO A 195 -0.56 -15.63 18.89
N PRO A 196 -1.84 -15.23 18.93
CA PRO A 196 -2.91 -15.91 18.19
C PRO A 196 -2.58 -16.01 16.70
N HIS A 197 -2.93 -17.15 16.08
CA HIS A 197 -2.60 -17.44 14.68
C HIS A 197 -3.35 -16.52 13.70
N ASP A 198 -4.50 -16.01 14.09
CA ASP A 198 -5.33 -15.06 13.35
C ASP A 198 -4.94 -13.60 13.61
N TRP A 199 -3.99 -13.34 14.51
CA TRP A 199 -3.55 -12.00 14.85
C TRP A 199 -2.29 -11.59 14.06
N LYS A 200 -2.38 -10.40 13.45
CA LYS A 200 -1.27 -9.70 12.80
C LYS A 200 -1.09 -8.33 13.46
N PRO A 201 0.15 -7.84 13.62
CA PRO A 201 0.40 -6.56 14.26
C PRO A 201 -0.04 -5.42 13.35
N HIS A 202 -0.69 -4.43 13.95
CA HIS A 202 -1.10 -3.21 13.25
C HIS A 202 0.08 -2.22 13.19
N ARG A 203 0.18 -1.38 12.13
CA ARG A 203 1.28 -0.39 12.03
C ARG A 203 1.38 0.51 13.26
N GLY A 204 0.23 0.88 13.83
CA GLY A 204 0.16 1.68 15.05
C GLY A 204 1.00 1.11 16.20
N GLU A 205 1.14 -0.21 16.25
CA GLU A 205 1.83 -0.94 17.32
C GLU A 205 3.34 -1.09 17.06
N LEU A 206 3.79 -0.84 15.83
CA LEU A 206 5.16 -1.09 15.40
C LEU A 206 6.10 0.05 15.82
N CYS A 207 7.20 -0.32 16.47
CA CYS A 207 8.32 0.54 16.80
C CYS A 207 9.56 0.10 16.02
N ALA A 208 10.23 1.03 15.33
CA ALA A 208 11.49 0.75 14.65
C ALA A 208 12.64 0.69 15.66
N VAL A 209 13.32 -0.45 15.77
CA VAL A 209 14.42 -0.68 16.71
C VAL A 209 15.68 -1.06 15.94
N PRO A 210 16.85 -0.44 16.21
CA PRO A 210 18.09 -0.80 15.53
C PRO A 210 18.39 -2.28 15.67
N PHE A 211 18.65 -2.95 14.55
CA PHE A 211 18.81 -4.38 14.44
C PHE A 211 19.79 -4.97 15.46
N LEU A 212 20.98 -4.37 15.57
CA LEU A 212 22.02 -4.81 16.51
C LEU A 212 21.59 -4.60 17.96
N LYS A 213 20.98 -3.45 18.29
CA LYS A 213 20.47 -3.17 19.63
C LYS A 213 19.36 -4.15 20.02
N ALA A 214 18.46 -4.49 19.10
CA ALA A 214 17.42 -5.47 19.34
C ALA A 214 17.98 -6.88 19.56
N ARG A 215 18.98 -7.30 18.78
CA ARG A 215 19.68 -8.59 19.00
C ARG A 215 20.35 -8.65 20.35
N ASP A 216 21.03 -7.59 20.75
CA ASP A 216 21.69 -7.52 22.05
C ASP A 216 20.67 -7.47 23.20
N TRP A 217 19.55 -6.77 23.01
CA TRP A 217 18.46 -6.71 23.97
C TRP A 217 17.79 -8.08 24.18
N LEU A 218 17.39 -8.75 23.10
CA LEU A 218 16.61 -10.00 23.12
C LEU A 218 17.47 -11.25 23.40
N CYS A 219 18.67 -11.33 22.81
CA CYS A 219 19.53 -12.51 22.88
C CYS A 219 20.75 -12.31 23.81
N GLY A 220 21.12 -11.06 24.10
CA GLY A 220 22.35 -10.71 24.82
C GLY A 220 23.49 -10.36 23.85
N LYS A 221 24.47 -9.62 24.35
CA LYS A 221 25.70 -9.29 23.59
C LYS A 221 26.44 -10.56 23.22
N GLU A 222 26.94 -10.60 22.00
CA GLU A 222 27.74 -11.70 21.47
C GLU A 222 29.23 -11.37 21.63
N SER A 223 30.02 -12.34 22.06
CA SER A 223 31.47 -12.24 22.13
C SER A 223 32.08 -13.52 21.58
N LYS A 224 33.37 -13.49 21.21
CA LYS A 224 34.09 -14.66 20.69
C LYS A 224 33.98 -15.89 21.62
N ASP A 225 33.89 -15.66 22.93
CA ASP A 225 33.84 -16.72 23.95
C ASP A 225 32.42 -17.10 24.40
N LYS A 226 31.39 -16.33 23.99
CA LYS A 226 29.99 -16.56 24.42
C LYS A 226 29.01 -16.33 23.27
N PRO A 227 28.70 -17.37 22.48
CA PRO A 227 27.73 -17.27 21.38
C PRO A 227 26.30 -17.22 21.92
N SER A 228 25.63 -16.09 21.73
CA SER A 228 24.26 -15.83 22.23
C SER A 228 23.19 -16.26 21.22
N ARG A 229 23.17 -17.54 20.82
CA ARG A 229 22.33 -18.04 19.70
C ARG A 229 20.82 -17.97 19.94
N ARG A 230 20.38 -18.00 21.19
CA ARG A 230 18.97 -18.03 21.60
C ARG A 230 18.58 -16.77 22.37
N LEU A 231 17.27 -16.57 22.56
CA LEU A 231 16.75 -15.53 23.46
C LEU A 231 17.32 -15.69 24.87
N ARG A 232 17.49 -14.56 25.58
CA ARG A 232 17.87 -14.55 27.00
C ARG A 232 16.81 -15.30 27.82
N ASN A 233 17.22 -15.83 28.96
CA ASN A 233 16.30 -16.49 29.88
C ASN A 233 15.13 -15.54 30.26
N ARG A 234 13.89 -16.03 30.20
CA ARG A 234 12.63 -15.28 30.42
C ARG A 234 12.23 -14.26 29.35
N VAL A 235 13.04 -14.05 28.30
CA VAL A 235 12.61 -13.27 27.13
C VAL A 235 11.74 -14.15 26.24
N ARG A 236 10.57 -13.65 25.86
CA ARG A 236 9.66 -14.32 24.94
C ARG A 236 9.40 -13.40 23.76
N ALA A 237 9.81 -13.85 22.59
CA ALA A 237 9.68 -13.13 21.33
C ALA A 237 9.42 -14.10 20.18
N TRP A 238 8.66 -13.66 19.18
CA TRP A 238 8.25 -14.43 18.02
C TRP A 238 8.44 -13.61 16.75
N ILE A 239 8.75 -14.29 15.66
CA ILE A 239 8.74 -13.74 14.31
C ILE A 239 7.55 -14.32 13.54
N TRP A 240 7.01 -13.55 12.62
CA TRP A 240 6.00 -14.06 11.70
C TRP A 240 6.67 -14.83 10.57
N ASP A 241 6.33 -16.11 10.42
CA ASP A 241 6.71 -16.93 9.28
C ASP A 241 5.67 -16.74 8.16
N TRP A 242 6.12 -16.18 7.03
CA TRP A 242 5.25 -15.90 5.89
C TRP A 242 4.98 -17.13 5.03
N LEU A 243 5.85 -18.14 5.08
CA LEU A 243 5.67 -19.38 4.32
C LEU A 243 4.62 -20.26 5.01
N GLU A 244 4.73 -20.37 6.33
CA GLU A 244 3.85 -21.23 7.14
C GLU A 244 2.64 -20.46 7.72
N GLY A 245 2.62 -19.13 7.57
CA GLY A 245 1.53 -18.28 8.04
C GLY A 245 1.34 -18.29 9.57
N CYS A 246 2.40 -18.56 10.34
CA CYS A 246 2.32 -18.75 11.80
C CYS A 246 3.42 -17.99 12.56
N TRP A 247 3.23 -17.84 13.87
CA TRP A 247 4.23 -17.24 14.76
C TRP A 247 5.27 -18.29 15.19
N ALA A 248 6.51 -18.12 14.73
CA ALA A 248 7.64 -18.94 15.15
C ALA A 248 8.43 -18.26 16.27
N VAL A 249 9.01 -19.03 17.19
CA VAL A 249 9.86 -18.47 18.26
C VAL A 249 11.08 -17.80 17.65
N ALA A 250 11.36 -16.56 18.06
CA ALA A 250 12.50 -15.82 17.54
C ALA A 250 13.82 -16.40 18.04
N GLU A 251 14.77 -16.58 17.13
CA GLU A 251 16.17 -16.87 17.42
C GLU A 251 17.10 -15.81 16.85
N ARG A 252 18.35 -15.73 17.33
CA ARG A 252 19.30 -14.68 16.91
C ARG A 252 19.54 -14.65 15.40
N THR A 253 19.48 -15.82 14.75
CA THR A 253 19.63 -16.00 13.29
C THR A 253 18.40 -15.57 12.50
N THR A 254 17.22 -15.58 13.13
CA THR A 254 15.94 -15.25 12.51
C THR A 254 15.58 -13.76 12.66
N LEU A 255 16.17 -13.10 13.65
CA LEU A 255 16.16 -11.65 13.73
C LEU A 255 17.01 -11.14 12.56
N LEU A 256 16.35 -10.56 11.56
CA LEU A 256 16.96 -9.99 10.35
C LEU A 256 16.33 -8.62 10.08
N PRO A 257 17.10 -7.65 9.55
CA PRO A 257 16.57 -6.35 9.12
C PRO A 257 15.23 -6.43 8.39
N GLY A 258 14.30 -5.53 8.72
CA GLY A 258 12.96 -5.47 8.12
C GLY A 258 11.94 -6.45 8.73
N ARG A 259 12.38 -7.45 9.52
CA ARG A 259 11.45 -8.42 10.13
C ARG A 259 10.59 -7.78 11.21
N VAL A 260 9.36 -8.27 11.28
CA VAL A 260 8.42 -8.00 12.37
C VAL A 260 8.66 -8.98 13.51
N VAL A 261 8.80 -8.44 14.73
CA VAL A 261 9.04 -9.21 15.95
C VAL A 261 7.97 -8.86 16.97
N CYS A 262 7.18 -9.85 17.37
CA CYS A 262 6.27 -9.72 18.51
C CYS A 262 7.03 -10.06 19.79
N VAL A 263 6.98 -9.19 20.78
CA VAL A 263 7.60 -9.39 22.10
C VAL A 263 6.51 -9.43 23.17
N ALA A 264 6.63 -10.33 24.15
CA ALA A 264 5.66 -10.36 25.24
C ALA A 264 5.75 -9.06 26.06
N SER A 265 4.60 -8.45 26.40
CA SER A 265 4.55 -7.13 27.05
C SER A 265 5.31 -7.06 28.37
N GLU A 266 5.43 -8.17 29.10
CA GLU A 266 6.19 -8.21 30.36
C GLU A 266 7.72 -8.23 30.19
N VAL A 267 8.24 -8.35 28.97
CA VAL A 267 9.69 -8.28 28.70
C VAL A 267 10.24 -6.87 28.86
N GLY A 268 9.40 -5.84 28.67
CA GLY A 268 9.82 -4.43 28.68
C GLY A 268 10.43 -3.99 27.36
N GLY A 269 11.42 -3.10 27.41
CA GLY A 269 12.09 -2.58 26.21
C GLY A 269 11.47 -1.31 25.62
N TYR A 270 10.39 -0.79 26.20
CA TYR A 270 9.68 0.38 25.68
C TYR A 270 8.99 1.17 26.79
N ARG A 271 8.98 2.50 26.64
CA ARG A 271 8.26 3.43 27.52
C ARG A 271 7.46 4.41 26.65
N PRO A 272 6.15 4.62 26.88
CA PRO A 272 5.33 5.53 26.07
C PRO A 272 5.84 6.97 25.98
N VAL A 273 6.64 7.41 26.95
CA VAL A 273 7.21 8.77 27.02
C VAL A 273 8.66 8.87 26.54
N ARG A 274 9.35 7.74 26.30
CA ARG A 274 10.77 7.70 25.84
C ARG A 274 10.99 6.85 24.60
N GLY A 275 9.98 6.12 24.14
CA GLY A 275 10.11 5.15 23.06
C GLY A 275 10.88 3.90 23.49
N PHE A 276 11.64 3.33 22.56
CA PHE A 276 12.46 2.14 22.78
C PHE A 276 13.55 2.42 23.83
N ASP A 277 13.51 1.65 24.91
CA ASP A 277 14.42 1.72 26.05
C ASP A 277 14.80 0.28 26.43
N PRO A 278 15.94 -0.25 25.96
CA PRO A 278 16.32 -1.65 26.17
C PRO A 278 16.60 -1.99 27.64
N GLU A 279 16.75 -0.98 28.50
CA GLU A 279 16.98 -1.15 29.94
C GLU A 279 15.66 -1.18 30.72
N SER A 280 14.56 -0.73 30.12
CA SER A 280 13.24 -0.80 30.75
C SER A 280 12.79 -2.24 30.93
N THR A 281 12.48 -2.61 32.17
CA THR A 281 11.83 -3.88 32.52
C THR A 281 10.34 -3.72 32.81
N ASP A 282 9.83 -2.48 32.69
CA ASP A 282 8.42 -2.20 32.97
C ASP A 282 7.54 -2.84 31.91
N ARG A 283 6.40 -3.38 32.33
CA ARG A 283 5.43 -3.97 31.39
C ARG A 283 5.01 -2.89 30.41
N VAL A 284 5.12 -3.21 29.12
CA VAL A 284 4.77 -2.27 28.08
C VAL A 284 3.25 -2.25 27.90
N PRO A 285 2.60 -1.08 28.02
CA PRO A 285 1.15 -1.00 27.86
C PRO A 285 0.74 -1.33 26.43
N GLU A 286 -0.44 -1.91 26.29
CA GLU A 286 -1.07 -2.09 24.98
C GLU A 286 -1.51 -0.73 24.44
N THR A 287 -1.41 -0.55 23.12
CA THR A 287 -1.93 0.64 22.46
C THR A 287 -3.45 0.56 22.38
N GLN A 288 -4.18 1.67 22.42
CA GLN A 288 -5.65 1.65 22.21
C GLN A 288 -6.06 1.06 20.86
N ASP A 289 -5.16 1.11 19.87
CA ASP A 289 -5.30 0.44 18.56
C ASP A 289 -5.19 -1.09 18.63
N SER A 290 -4.77 -1.68 19.75
CA SER A 290 -4.66 -3.15 19.90
C SER A 290 -6.02 -3.84 19.94
N HIS A 291 -7.06 -3.10 20.34
CA HIS A 291 -8.47 -3.51 20.30
C HIS A 291 -9.12 -3.24 18.94
N LEU A 292 -8.47 -2.44 18.08
CA LEU A 292 -8.84 -2.24 16.68
C LEU A 292 -8.19 -3.27 15.75
N ALA A 293 -7.54 -4.32 16.29
CA ALA A 293 -7.09 -5.47 15.51
C ALA A 293 -8.21 -5.96 14.57
N GLY A 294 -8.09 -5.61 13.29
CA GLY A 294 -9.12 -5.78 12.26
C GLY A 294 -9.59 -4.52 11.53
N LYS A 295 -9.06 -3.33 11.83
CA LYS A 295 -9.24 -2.10 11.03
C LYS A 295 -7.88 -1.47 10.76
N VAL A 296 -7.33 -1.66 9.55
CA VAL A 296 -6.12 -0.98 9.10
C VAL A 296 -6.49 0.45 8.69
N LEU A 297 -5.57 1.40 8.88
CA LEU A 297 -5.64 2.71 8.23
C LEU A 297 -4.74 2.72 6.97
N PRO A 298 -5.15 3.41 5.88
CA PRO A 298 -4.72 3.11 4.51
C PRO A 298 -3.26 3.43 4.13
N GLU A 299 -2.47 4.06 5.01
CA GLU A 299 -1.15 4.63 4.64
C GLU A 299 0.04 3.74 5.08
N VAL A 300 -0.24 2.47 5.36
CA VAL A 300 0.73 1.43 5.77
C VAL A 300 0.27 0.01 5.67
N ALA A 301 -0.99 -0.19 5.31
CA ALA A 301 -1.14 -1.09 4.21
C ALA A 301 -0.31 -0.50 3.04
N THR A 302 0.94 -0.94 2.91
CA THR A 302 1.21 -1.56 1.62
C THR A 302 0.05 -2.55 1.45
N GLU A 303 -0.65 -2.51 0.33
CA GLU A 303 -1.83 -3.36 0.10
C GLU A 303 -1.50 -4.88 0.23
N GLU A 304 -0.25 -5.23 0.62
CA GLU A 304 0.45 -6.50 0.86
C GLU A 304 -0.19 -7.47 1.85
N SER A 305 -1.26 -7.11 2.59
CA SER A 305 -2.07 -8.17 3.19
C SER A 305 -2.93 -8.79 2.09
N ASP A 306 -2.58 -10.01 1.70
CA ASP A 306 -3.08 -10.74 0.53
C ASP A 306 -4.61 -11.07 0.54
N GLY A 307 -5.42 -10.36 1.34
CA GLY A 307 -6.87 -10.58 1.39
C GLY A 307 -7.72 -9.59 2.19
N CYS A 308 -7.30 -8.33 2.43
CA CYS A 308 -8.17 -7.34 3.10
C CYS A 308 -8.65 -6.24 2.14
N ASP A 309 -9.88 -6.37 1.63
CA ASP A 309 -10.56 -5.37 0.79
C ASP A 309 -11.27 -4.33 1.67
N GLU A 310 -10.49 -3.45 2.30
CA GLU A 310 -11.02 -2.43 3.23
C GLU A 310 -11.84 -1.35 2.55
N LEU A 311 -11.63 -1.13 1.24
CA LEU A 311 -12.39 -0.17 0.44
C LEU A 311 -13.85 -0.60 0.25
N SER A 312 -14.18 -1.87 0.50
CA SER A 312 -15.56 -2.38 0.45
C SER A 312 -16.37 -2.16 1.73
N VAL A 313 -15.75 -1.63 2.80
CA VAL A 313 -16.40 -1.38 4.08
C VAL A 313 -17.01 0.02 4.12
N ALA A 314 -18.29 0.13 3.77
CA ALA A 314 -19.04 1.39 3.78
C ALA A 314 -20.55 1.15 4.00
N ALA A 315 -21.38 2.19 3.87
CA ALA A 315 -22.82 2.01 3.74
C ALA A 315 -23.13 1.12 2.52
N TRP A 316 -24.29 0.44 2.54
CA TRP A 316 -24.70 -0.42 1.44
C TRP A 316 -24.71 0.34 0.11
N LYS A 317 -23.96 -0.18 -0.87
CA LYS A 317 -23.98 0.31 -2.25
C LYS A 317 -23.89 -0.85 -3.23
N THR A 318 -24.53 -0.68 -4.37
CA THR A 318 -24.56 -1.63 -5.47
C THR A 318 -23.38 -1.41 -6.39
N ILE A 319 -22.99 -2.44 -7.13
CA ILE A 319 -21.90 -2.35 -8.11
C ILE A 319 -22.22 -1.29 -9.17
N GLY A 320 -23.45 -1.25 -9.67
CA GLY A 320 -23.86 -0.24 -10.64
C GLY A 320 -23.79 1.19 -10.08
N CYS A 321 -24.32 1.44 -8.88
CA CYS A 321 -24.30 2.78 -8.29
C CYS A 321 -22.85 3.24 -8.00
N HIS A 322 -22.09 2.41 -7.29
CA HIS A 322 -20.70 2.71 -6.95
C HIS A 322 -19.85 2.91 -8.21
N GLY A 323 -19.96 2.02 -9.21
CA GLY A 323 -19.25 2.15 -10.47
C GLY A 323 -19.54 3.46 -11.22
N ARG A 324 -20.79 3.97 -11.18
CA ARG A 324 -21.13 5.28 -11.78
C ARG A 324 -20.54 6.46 -11.01
N GLU A 325 -20.50 6.37 -9.68
CA GLU A 325 -19.85 7.39 -8.85
C GLU A 325 -18.34 7.44 -9.13
N VAL A 326 -17.68 6.28 -9.18
CA VAL A 326 -16.26 6.19 -9.55
C VAL A 326 -16.01 6.69 -10.96
N ALA A 327 -16.86 6.33 -11.93
CA ALA A 327 -16.73 6.80 -13.31
C ALA A 327 -16.77 8.33 -13.41
N ARG A 328 -17.69 8.99 -12.67
CA ARG A 328 -17.79 10.46 -12.62
C ARG A 328 -16.56 11.10 -11.99
N GLU A 329 -16.14 10.59 -10.82
CA GLU A 329 -14.96 11.09 -10.11
C GLU A 329 -13.67 10.90 -10.95
N ALA A 330 -13.52 9.76 -11.62
CA ALA A 330 -12.38 9.46 -12.47
C ALA A 330 -12.33 10.40 -13.69
N GLU A 331 -13.48 10.66 -14.32
CA GLU A 331 -13.57 11.59 -15.44
C GLU A 331 -13.26 13.03 -15.02
N GLU A 332 -13.80 13.48 -13.88
CA GLU A 332 -13.58 14.82 -13.33
C GLU A 332 -12.11 15.02 -12.94
N LEU A 333 -11.51 14.04 -12.25
CA LEU A 333 -10.08 14.05 -11.92
C LEU A 333 -9.23 14.14 -13.18
N ALA A 334 -9.48 13.28 -14.18
CA ALA A 334 -8.75 13.25 -15.43
C ALA A 334 -8.84 14.59 -16.19
N ARG A 335 -10.03 15.19 -16.28
CA ARG A 335 -10.23 16.51 -16.89
C ARG A 335 -9.49 17.61 -16.13
N THR A 336 -9.56 17.59 -14.81
CA THR A 336 -8.95 18.61 -13.93
C THR A 336 -7.43 18.64 -14.08
N VAL A 337 -6.80 17.46 -14.19
CA VAL A 337 -5.34 17.37 -14.40
C VAL A 337 -4.93 17.54 -15.88
N GLY A 338 -5.88 17.79 -16.79
CA GLY A 338 -5.61 18.09 -18.19
C GLY A 338 -5.31 16.87 -19.07
N LEU A 339 -5.86 15.69 -18.75
CA LEU A 339 -5.69 14.50 -19.61
C LEU A 339 -6.43 14.63 -20.95
N PRO A 340 -5.91 14.01 -22.03
CA PRO A 340 -6.61 13.87 -23.30
C PRO A 340 -7.99 13.21 -23.15
N GLY A 341 -8.94 13.62 -23.99
CA GLY A 341 -10.32 13.14 -23.91
C GLY A 341 -10.48 11.62 -24.05
N SER A 342 -9.59 10.93 -24.77
CA SER A 342 -9.58 9.46 -24.83
C SER A 342 -9.25 8.85 -23.46
N LEU A 343 -8.21 9.32 -22.78
CA LEU A 343 -7.84 8.85 -21.44
C LEU A 343 -8.91 9.16 -20.39
N CYS A 344 -9.57 10.31 -20.48
CA CYS A 344 -10.72 10.64 -19.62
C CYS A 344 -11.85 9.60 -19.78
N LYS A 345 -12.18 9.23 -21.03
CA LYS A 345 -13.19 8.20 -21.32
C LYS A 345 -12.75 6.82 -20.82
N THR A 346 -11.50 6.43 -21.04
CA THR A 346 -10.96 5.15 -20.57
C THR A 346 -10.99 5.05 -19.05
N LEU A 347 -10.60 6.11 -18.33
CA LEU A 347 -10.66 6.16 -16.86
C LEU A 347 -12.10 6.10 -16.33
N ALA A 348 -13.03 6.83 -16.96
CA ALA A 348 -14.44 6.76 -16.62
C ALA A 348 -15.00 5.34 -16.81
N LEU A 349 -14.66 4.71 -17.94
CA LEU A 349 -15.07 3.34 -18.25
C LEU A 349 -14.43 2.33 -17.28
N ALA A 350 -13.15 2.51 -16.92
CA ALA A 350 -12.50 1.70 -15.89
C ALA A 350 -13.21 1.82 -14.55
N GLY A 351 -13.58 3.04 -14.13
CA GLY A 351 -14.38 3.29 -12.94
C GLY A 351 -15.73 2.56 -12.94
N LEU A 352 -16.40 2.49 -14.10
CA LEU A 352 -17.66 1.76 -14.23
C LEU A 352 -17.50 0.24 -14.08
N TRP A 353 -16.38 -0.32 -14.55
CA TRP A 353 -16.17 -1.78 -14.60
C TRP A 353 -15.32 -2.35 -13.45
N HIS A 354 -14.58 -1.53 -12.70
CA HIS A 354 -13.55 -2.01 -11.75
C HIS A 354 -14.06 -3.02 -10.71
N ASP A 355 -15.33 -2.89 -10.29
CA ASP A 355 -15.95 -3.69 -9.24
C ASP A 355 -16.93 -4.76 -9.77
N VAL A 356 -17.03 -4.96 -11.08
CA VAL A 356 -17.95 -5.98 -11.68
C VAL A 356 -17.67 -7.38 -11.13
N GLY A 357 -16.41 -7.72 -10.90
CA GLY A 357 -15.99 -8.98 -10.30
C GLY A 357 -16.47 -9.19 -8.86
N LYS A 358 -16.94 -8.15 -8.15
CA LYS A 358 -17.58 -8.32 -6.83
C LYS A 358 -18.89 -9.08 -6.93
N SER A 359 -19.51 -9.16 -8.11
CA SER A 359 -20.67 -10.02 -8.37
C SER A 359 -20.34 -11.51 -8.29
N HIS A 360 -19.05 -11.89 -8.21
CA HIS A 360 -18.64 -13.27 -8.10
C HIS A 360 -19.31 -13.96 -6.89
N PRO A 361 -19.87 -15.18 -7.04
CA PRO A 361 -20.62 -15.84 -5.97
C PRO A 361 -19.84 -16.00 -4.65
N ALA A 362 -18.52 -16.24 -4.72
CA ALA A 362 -17.69 -16.31 -3.52
C ALA A 362 -17.44 -14.96 -2.84
N PHE A 363 -17.47 -13.84 -3.59
CA PHE A 363 -17.39 -12.50 -3.02
C PHE A 363 -18.71 -12.17 -2.32
N GLN A 364 -19.84 -12.30 -3.01
CA GLN A 364 -21.17 -12.05 -2.43
C GLN A 364 -21.50 -12.97 -1.26
N GLY A 365 -21.06 -14.23 -1.28
CA GLY A 365 -21.27 -15.18 -0.18
C GLY A 365 -20.49 -14.84 1.10
N SER A 366 -19.49 -13.96 1.01
CA SER A 366 -18.72 -13.45 2.15
C SER A 366 -19.40 -12.30 2.91
N ILE A 367 -20.51 -11.76 2.38
CA ILE A 367 -21.30 -10.71 3.00
C ILE A 367 -22.47 -11.36 3.76
N ARG A 368 -22.30 -11.80 5.01
CA ARG A 368 -23.39 -12.40 5.80
C ARG A 368 -23.77 -11.48 6.95
N SER A 369 -25.01 -11.02 6.97
CA SER A 369 -25.53 -10.25 8.10
C SER A 369 -26.68 -10.98 8.77
N ALA A 370 -26.58 -11.17 10.08
CA ALA A 370 -27.66 -11.66 10.94
C ALA A 370 -28.44 -10.52 11.62
N GLU A 371 -27.86 -9.32 11.71
CA GLU A 371 -28.42 -8.17 12.47
C GLU A 371 -28.80 -6.97 11.58
N ASP A 372 -27.98 -6.63 10.57
CA ASP A 372 -28.30 -5.62 9.56
C ASP A 372 -29.02 -6.30 8.39
N LYS A 373 -30.24 -5.88 8.02
CA LYS A 373 -31.02 -6.48 6.93
C LYS A 373 -30.25 -6.43 5.60
N ARG A 374 -29.45 -7.46 5.29
CA ARG A 374 -28.70 -7.54 4.03
C ARG A 374 -29.70 -7.41 2.88
N PRO A 375 -29.49 -6.48 1.92
CA PRO A 375 -30.35 -6.40 0.76
C PRO A 375 -30.36 -7.73 -0.01
N GLU A 376 -31.55 -8.23 -0.37
CA GLU A 376 -31.72 -9.48 -1.14
C GLU A 376 -31.31 -9.28 -2.61
N ARG A 377 -29.99 -9.30 -2.84
CA ARG A 377 -29.34 -9.09 -4.15
C ARG A 377 -27.90 -9.61 -4.16
N GLN A 378 -27.36 -9.81 -5.36
CA GLN A 378 -26.06 -10.43 -5.61
C GLN A 378 -25.05 -9.48 -6.29
N ASP A 379 -25.29 -8.18 -6.18
CA ASP A 379 -24.50 -7.13 -6.82
C ASP A 379 -24.17 -6.00 -5.83
N LEU A 380 -23.82 -6.37 -4.61
CA LEU A 380 -23.37 -5.44 -3.58
C LEU A 380 -21.88 -5.15 -3.78
N ALA A 381 -21.52 -3.88 -3.97
CA ALA A 381 -20.13 -3.44 -4.01
C ALA A 381 -19.58 -3.08 -2.63
N LYS A 382 -20.44 -2.51 -1.76
CA LYS A 382 -20.06 -2.06 -0.42
C LYS A 382 -21.04 -2.60 0.62
N ALA A 383 -20.51 -2.92 1.80
CA ALA A 383 -21.31 -3.42 2.92
C ALA A 383 -20.76 -2.93 4.28
N PRO A 384 -21.62 -2.75 5.31
CA PRO A 384 -21.19 -2.33 6.64
C PRO A 384 -20.18 -3.31 7.27
N PRO A 385 -19.29 -2.86 8.17
CA PRO A 385 -18.25 -3.70 8.77
C PRO A 385 -18.76 -4.97 9.46
N LYS A 386 -20.01 -4.97 9.94
CA LYS A 386 -20.64 -6.11 10.63
C LYS A 386 -21.20 -7.16 9.66
N ALA A 387 -21.41 -6.79 8.39
CA ALA A 387 -21.96 -7.69 7.38
C ALA A 387 -20.90 -8.57 6.73
N TRP A 388 -19.61 -8.37 7.00
CA TRP A 388 -18.52 -9.17 6.44
C TRP A 388 -18.21 -10.37 7.34
N LEU A 389 -18.06 -11.54 6.72
CA LEU A 389 -17.55 -12.73 7.41
C LEU A 389 -16.17 -12.45 8.03
N ARG A 390 -15.97 -12.97 9.24
CA ARG A 390 -14.69 -12.89 9.95
C ARG A 390 -14.09 -14.30 10.12
N PRO A 391 -12.76 -14.48 9.94
CA PRO A 391 -11.76 -13.45 9.58
C PRO A 391 -11.94 -12.91 8.14
N ALA A 392 -11.56 -11.65 7.92
CA ALA A 392 -11.65 -11.00 6.61
C ALA A 392 -10.80 -11.75 5.57
N GLY A 393 -11.27 -11.85 4.33
CA GLY A 393 -10.56 -12.52 3.24
C GLY A 393 -10.85 -14.02 3.09
N THR A 394 -11.86 -14.56 3.78
CA THR A 394 -12.38 -15.90 3.49
C THR A 394 -13.55 -15.82 2.50
N TYR A 395 -13.25 -15.55 1.22
CA TYR A 395 -14.26 -15.57 0.18
C TYR A 395 -14.78 -16.99 0.00
N ARG A 396 -16.11 -17.13 -0.01
CA ARG A 396 -16.79 -18.41 -0.08
C ARG A 396 -18.18 -18.26 -0.64
N THR A 397 -18.66 -19.27 -1.34
CA THR A 397 -20.03 -19.31 -1.84
C THR A 397 -21.03 -19.31 -0.67
N ALA A 398 -22.27 -18.90 -0.93
CA ALA A 398 -23.31 -18.81 0.09
C ALA A 398 -23.67 -20.17 0.73
N ASP A 399 -23.42 -21.26 0.01
CA ASP A 399 -23.63 -22.64 0.45
C ASP A 399 -22.39 -23.28 1.13
N ASP A 400 -21.32 -22.51 1.32
CA ASP A 400 -20.03 -22.96 1.89
C ASP A 400 -19.35 -24.13 1.15
N ARG A 401 -19.74 -24.41 -0.11
CA ARG A 401 -19.17 -25.51 -0.90
C ARG A 401 -17.88 -25.13 -1.64
N ASP A 402 -17.63 -23.85 -1.85
CA ASP A 402 -16.44 -23.39 -2.56
C ASP A 402 -15.77 -22.21 -1.86
N HIS A 403 -14.55 -22.46 -1.39
CA HIS A 403 -13.71 -21.51 -0.67
C HIS A 403 -12.64 -20.96 -1.62
N ARG A 404 -12.56 -19.63 -1.75
CA ARG A 404 -11.65 -18.90 -2.63
C ARG A 404 -10.83 -17.88 -1.85
N PRO A 405 -9.99 -18.29 -0.89
CA PRO A 405 -9.26 -17.35 -0.02
C PRO A 405 -8.30 -16.42 -0.80
N GLY A 406 -7.90 -16.78 -2.02
CA GLY A 406 -7.12 -15.95 -2.93
C GLY A 406 -7.93 -15.02 -3.85
N LEU A 407 -9.28 -15.02 -3.78
CA LEU A 407 -10.13 -14.31 -4.75
C LEU A 407 -9.83 -12.82 -4.81
N ARG A 408 -9.54 -12.36 -6.02
CA ARG A 408 -9.36 -10.96 -6.39
C ARG A 408 -10.45 -10.54 -7.37
N HIS A 409 -11.34 -9.65 -6.95
CA HIS A 409 -12.45 -9.21 -7.78
C HIS A 409 -11.96 -8.36 -8.96
N GLU A 410 -10.84 -7.67 -8.83
CA GLU A 410 -10.20 -6.88 -9.89
C GLU A 410 -9.81 -7.73 -11.11
N LEU A 411 -9.32 -8.96 -10.87
CA LEU A 411 -9.05 -9.92 -11.94
C LEU A 411 -10.35 -10.36 -12.60
N ALA A 412 -11.37 -10.72 -11.81
CA ALA A 412 -12.67 -11.12 -12.33
C ALA A 412 -13.33 -10.00 -13.16
N SER A 413 -13.22 -8.73 -12.72
CA SER A 413 -13.67 -7.55 -13.45
C SER A 413 -12.95 -7.40 -14.79
N ALA A 414 -11.63 -7.56 -14.82
CA ALA A 414 -10.85 -7.46 -16.06
C ALA A 414 -11.22 -8.57 -17.05
N LEU A 415 -11.37 -9.80 -16.57
CA LEU A 415 -11.79 -10.94 -17.40
C LEU A 415 -13.24 -10.79 -17.91
N ALA A 416 -14.11 -10.07 -17.19
CA ALA A 416 -15.45 -9.75 -17.66
C ALA A 416 -15.42 -8.88 -18.93
N LEU A 417 -14.44 -7.97 -19.07
CA LEU A 417 -14.25 -7.17 -20.29
C LEU A 417 -13.90 -8.06 -21.49
N PHE A 418 -13.05 -9.06 -21.30
CA PHE A 418 -12.72 -10.05 -22.33
C PHE A 418 -13.96 -10.88 -22.73
N ALA A 419 -14.82 -11.22 -21.76
CA ALA A 419 -16.07 -11.92 -22.03
C ALA A 419 -17.03 -11.09 -22.88
N VAL A 420 -17.10 -9.76 -22.68
CA VAL A 420 -17.89 -8.85 -23.54
C VAL A 420 -17.41 -8.92 -24.99
N LEU A 421 -16.11 -8.72 -25.23
CA LEU A 421 -15.57 -8.77 -26.59
C LEU A 421 -15.72 -10.17 -27.20
N SER A 422 -15.46 -11.24 -26.45
CA SER A 422 -15.59 -12.61 -26.96
C SER A 422 -17.01 -12.93 -27.39
N ARG A 423 -18.01 -12.50 -26.60
CA ARG A 423 -19.43 -12.71 -26.89
C ARG A 423 -19.94 -11.89 -28.08
N ARG A 424 -19.48 -10.64 -28.20
CA ARG A 424 -20.09 -9.66 -29.13
C ARG A 424 -19.26 -9.38 -30.38
N ALA A 425 -17.93 -9.43 -30.28
CA ALA A 425 -17.00 -9.10 -31.36
C ALA A 425 -15.68 -9.87 -31.21
N PRO A 426 -15.66 -11.21 -31.38
CA PRO A 426 -14.44 -12.01 -31.21
C PRO A 426 -13.32 -11.62 -32.19
N ARG A 427 -13.69 -11.01 -33.33
CA ARG A 427 -12.75 -10.45 -34.33
C ARG A 427 -12.28 -9.02 -34.01
N HIS A 428 -12.60 -8.49 -32.84
CA HIS A 428 -12.15 -7.16 -32.43
C HIS A 428 -10.61 -7.09 -32.45
N PRO A 429 -9.98 -5.96 -32.85
CA PRO A 429 -8.52 -5.82 -32.89
C PRO A 429 -7.82 -6.05 -31.54
N ALA A 430 -8.54 -5.83 -30.44
CA ALA A 430 -8.05 -6.14 -29.09
C ALA A 430 -8.01 -7.65 -28.79
N LEU A 431 -8.76 -8.48 -29.52
CA LEU A 431 -8.73 -9.94 -29.40
C LEU A 431 -7.98 -10.56 -30.58
N LEU A 432 -8.70 -11.24 -31.48
CA LEU A 432 -8.12 -12.00 -32.58
C LEU A 432 -7.94 -11.18 -33.85
N GLY A 433 -8.58 -10.01 -33.97
CA GLY A 433 -8.67 -9.25 -35.22
C GLY A 433 -7.33 -9.04 -35.92
N ARG A 434 -6.28 -8.65 -35.17
CA ARG A 434 -4.93 -8.43 -35.70
C ARG A 434 -4.18 -9.71 -36.10
N TRP A 435 -4.68 -10.87 -35.68
CA TRP A 435 -4.07 -12.17 -35.87
C TRP A 435 -4.83 -13.05 -36.86
N MET A 436 -6.00 -12.63 -37.33
CA MET A 436 -6.89 -13.44 -38.17
C MET A 436 -6.18 -13.98 -39.42
N GLU A 437 -5.48 -13.12 -40.16
CA GLU A 437 -4.72 -13.53 -41.34
C GLU A 437 -3.64 -14.58 -41.01
N ALA A 438 -2.89 -14.36 -39.92
CA ALA A 438 -1.86 -15.31 -39.48
C ALA A 438 -2.46 -16.64 -39.00
N LEU A 439 -3.60 -16.61 -38.32
CA LEU A 439 -4.30 -17.81 -37.84
C LEU A 439 -4.91 -18.63 -38.99
N GLU A 440 -5.42 -17.96 -40.01
CA GLU A 440 -5.90 -18.58 -41.25
C GLU A 440 -4.75 -19.25 -42.01
N LEU A 441 -3.64 -18.53 -42.21
CA LEU A 441 -2.43 -19.08 -42.85
C LEU A 441 -1.83 -20.26 -42.07
N ALA A 442 -1.95 -20.27 -40.74
CA ALA A 442 -1.51 -21.35 -39.88
C ALA A 442 -2.48 -22.55 -39.82
N GLY A 443 -3.61 -22.51 -40.54
CA GLY A 443 -4.62 -23.57 -40.55
C GLY A 443 -5.34 -23.76 -39.22
N ARG A 444 -5.37 -22.73 -38.36
CA ARG A 444 -5.98 -22.77 -37.02
C ARG A 444 -7.32 -22.04 -36.90
N GLY A 445 -7.86 -21.53 -38.01
CA GLY A 445 -9.02 -20.63 -38.01
C GLY A 445 -10.36 -21.30 -38.33
N ALA A 446 -11.14 -21.65 -37.31
CA ALA A 446 -12.58 -21.44 -37.43
C ALA A 446 -12.84 -19.96 -37.15
N GLN A 447 -13.66 -19.29 -37.97
CA GLN A 447 -14.04 -17.91 -37.73
C GLN A 447 -14.95 -17.87 -36.49
N PRO A 448 -14.53 -17.30 -35.36
CA PRO A 448 -15.42 -17.20 -34.21
C PRO A 448 -16.51 -16.20 -34.57
N GLU A 449 -17.76 -16.64 -34.46
CA GLU A 449 -18.94 -15.80 -34.67
C GLU A 449 -19.43 -15.25 -33.32
N PRO A 450 -20.05 -14.06 -33.29
CA PRO A 450 -20.66 -13.52 -32.08
C PRO A 450 -21.71 -14.49 -31.51
N GLU A 451 -21.68 -14.70 -30.20
CA GLU A 451 -22.57 -15.63 -29.51
C GLU A 451 -23.97 -15.02 -29.23
N SER A 452 -24.13 -13.69 -29.27
CA SER A 452 -25.42 -13.03 -29.01
C SER A 452 -25.62 -11.73 -29.80
N THR A 453 -26.82 -11.57 -30.36
CA THR A 453 -27.33 -10.36 -31.03
C THR A 453 -28.31 -9.56 -30.16
N ASP A 454 -28.41 -9.86 -28.86
CA ASP A 454 -29.29 -9.15 -27.93
C ASP A 454 -28.97 -7.65 -27.87
N GLU A 455 -29.92 -6.85 -27.39
CA GLU A 455 -29.74 -5.40 -27.23
C GLU A 455 -28.46 -5.08 -26.45
N LEU A 456 -27.70 -4.12 -26.96
CA LEU A 456 -26.41 -3.72 -26.40
C LEU A 456 -26.63 -2.72 -25.28
N THR A 457 -26.11 -3.04 -24.10
CA THR A 457 -26.05 -2.04 -23.04
C THR A 457 -25.09 -0.90 -23.42
N PRO A 458 -25.29 0.34 -22.93
CA PRO A 458 -24.32 1.42 -23.13
C PRO A 458 -22.91 1.06 -22.63
N ALA A 459 -22.82 0.26 -21.57
CA ALA A 459 -21.54 -0.23 -21.04
C ALA A 459 -20.84 -1.20 -21.99
N GLU A 460 -21.56 -2.16 -22.58
CA GLU A 460 -21.00 -3.05 -23.61
C GLU A 460 -20.60 -2.28 -24.87
N ARG A 461 -21.41 -1.31 -25.30
CA ARG A 461 -21.08 -0.44 -26.45
C ARG A 461 -19.75 0.27 -26.22
N ALA A 462 -19.56 0.89 -25.06
CA ALA A 462 -18.34 1.61 -24.75
C ALA A 462 -17.09 0.70 -24.78
N VAL A 463 -17.21 -0.56 -24.36
CA VAL A 463 -16.11 -1.55 -24.46
C VAL A 463 -15.84 -1.94 -25.92
N LEU A 464 -16.88 -2.09 -26.73
CA LEU A 464 -16.78 -2.45 -28.15
C LEU A 464 -16.23 -1.33 -29.03
N ASP A 465 -16.40 -0.09 -28.60
CA ASP A 465 -15.93 1.09 -29.32
C ASP A 465 -14.46 1.43 -29.00
N CYS A 466 -13.85 0.76 -28.02
CA CYS A 466 -12.42 0.93 -27.70
C CYS A 466 -11.53 0.47 -28.86
N THR A 467 -10.46 1.20 -29.14
CA THR A 467 -9.33 0.65 -29.90
C THR A 467 -8.62 -0.48 -29.12
N ALA A 468 -7.72 -1.22 -29.78
CA ALA A 468 -6.93 -2.25 -29.09
C ALA A 468 -6.10 -1.69 -27.92
N GLU A 469 -5.47 -0.53 -28.09
CA GLU A 469 -4.67 0.14 -27.05
C GLU A 469 -5.56 0.64 -25.91
N GLU A 470 -6.73 1.22 -26.21
CA GLU A 470 -7.69 1.67 -25.19
C GLU A 470 -8.29 0.50 -24.41
N PHE A 471 -8.57 -0.63 -25.07
CA PHE A 471 -9.04 -1.84 -24.38
C PHE A 471 -7.96 -2.43 -23.48
N ASP A 472 -6.71 -2.50 -23.95
CA ASP A 472 -5.59 -2.97 -23.13
C ASP A 472 -5.41 -2.09 -21.88
N LEU A 473 -5.46 -0.76 -22.05
CA LEU A 473 -5.38 0.18 -20.93
C LEU A 473 -6.59 0.06 -19.99
N LEU A 474 -7.80 -0.08 -20.53
CA LEU A 474 -9.03 -0.29 -19.75
C LEU A 474 -8.90 -1.55 -18.88
N ALA A 475 -8.53 -2.68 -19.48
CA ALA A 475 -8.39 -3.95 -18.79
C ALA A 475 -7.29 -3.87 -17.73
N TYR A 476 -6.17 -3.21 -18.04
CA TYR A 476 -5.07 -2.96 -17.10
C TYR A 476 -5.55 -2.17 -15.89
N LEU A 477 -6.16 -0.99 -16.08
CA LEU A 477 -6.63 -0.14 -14.99
C LEU A 477 -7.66 -0.84 -14.10
N VAL A 478 -8.57 -1.61 -14.70
CA VAL A 478 -9.54 -2.44 -13.97
C VAL A 478 -8.85 -3.51 -13.13
N ALA A 479 -7.81 -4.17 -13.64
CA ALA A 479 -7.08 -5.18 -12.89
C ALA A 479 -6.16 -4.58 -11.81
N SER A 480 -5.54 -3.44 -12.07
CA SER A 480 -4.47 -2.89 -11.22
C SER A 480 -4.96 -1.95 -10.12
N HIS A 481 -6.26 -1.70 -9.99
CA HIS A 481 -6.79 -0.71 -9.06
C HIS A 481 -6.57 -1.02 -7.55
N HIS A 482 -6.13 -2.23 -7.18
CA HIS A 482 -5.64 -2.56 -5.83
C HIS A 482 -4.13 -2.83 -5.79
N GLY A 483 -3.39 -2.52 -6.86
CA GLY A 483 -1.95 -2.72 -6.97
C GLY A 483 -1.47 -4.18 -6.95
N LYS A 484 -2.38 -5.17 -6.99
CA LYS A 484 -2.08 -6.61 -6.86
C LYS A 484 -2.00 -7.38 -8.17
N VAL A 485 -2.58 -6.84 -9.22
CA VAL A 485 -2.53 -7.42 -10.55
C VAL A 485 -1.99 -6.36 -11.51
N ARG A 486 -0.67 -6.43 -11.79
CA ARG A 486 0.00 -5.55 -12.76
C ARG A 486 0.50 -6.34 -13.96
N VAL A 487 1.79 -6.64 -14.04
CA VAL A 487 2.40 -7.19 -15.27
C VAL A 487 2.10 -8.67 -15.45
N ALA A 488 1.93 -9.40 -14.34
CA ALA A 488 1.78 -10.85 -14.33
C ALA A 488 0.42 -11.32 -13.78
N LEU A 489 -0.14 -12.35 -14.44
CA LEU A 489 -1.27 -13.14 -13.95
C LEU A 489 -0.79 -14.52 -13.52
N HIS A 490 -0.39 -14.65 -12.26
CA HIS A 490 0.04 -15.93 -11.68
C HIS A 490 -0.75 -16.27 -10.43
N ALA A 491 -0.84 -17.57 -10.14
CA ALA A 491 -1.37 -18.09 -8.90
C ALA A 491 -0.58 -17.53 -7.70
N GLY A 492 -1.29 -17.07 -6.67
CA GLY A 492 -0.70 -16.68 -5.39
C GLY A 492 -0.51 -17.88 -4.45
N PRO A 493 0.14 -17.70 -3.29
CA PRO A 493 0.32 -18.78 -2.32
C PRO A 493 -1.00 -19.47 -1.92
N ARG A 494 -2.06 -18.68 -1.69
CA ARG A 494 -3.40 -19.19 -1.33
C ARG A 494 -4.08 -20.00 -2.43
N ASP A 495 -3.68 -19.82 -3.69
CA ASP A 495 -4.23 -20.61 -4.79
C ASP A 495 -3.65 -22.03 -4.80
N GLN A 496 -2.46 -22.23 -4.24
CA GLN A 496 -1.82 -23.54 -4.12
C GLN A 496 -2.50 -24.41 -3.06
N GLU A 497 -3.21 -23.79 -2.11
CA GLU A 497 -4.03 -24.47 -1.10
C GLU A 497 -5.40 -24.92 -1.66
N TYR A 498 -5.76 -24.50 -2.88
CA TYR A 498 -7.04 -24.88 -3.48
C TYR A 498 -7.05 -26.37 -3.82
N PRO A 499 -8.05 -27.14 -3.34
CA PRO A 499 -8.09 -28.58 -3.59
C PRO A 499 -8.32 -28.85 -5.07
N ASP A 500 -7.52 -29.75 -5.65
CA ASP A 500 -7.79 -30.25 -6.99
C ASP A 500 -9.15 -30.95 -7.00
N ARG A 501 -10.08 -30.43 -7.81
CA ARG A 501 -11.44 -30.96 -7.94
C ARG A 501 -11.56 -32.01 -9.04
N GLY A 502 -10.50 -32.27 -9.82
CA GLY A 502 -10.52 -33.22 -10.94
C GLY A 502 -11.49 -32.83 -12.06
N ASP A 503 -11.93 -31.57 -12.12
CA ASP A 503 -12.92 -31.05 -13.08
C ASP A 503 -12.28 -30.52 -14.37
N GLY A 504 -10.95 -30.65 -14.52
CA GLY A 504 -10.20 -30.21 -15.69
C GLY A 504 -10.04 -28.70 -15.83
N ARG A 505 -10.50 -27.90 -14.85
CA ARG A 505 -10.44 -26.42 -14.89
C ARG A 505 -9.14 -25.84 -14.31
N GLY A 506 -8.24 -26.70 -13.82
CA GLY A 506 -6.97 -26.32 -13.23
C GLY A 506 -7.08 -25.61 -11.89
N LEU A 507 -5.93 -25.09 -11.43
CA LEU A 507 -5.81 -24.27 -10.23
C LEU A 507 -6.31 -22.83 -10.47
N PRO A 508 -6.84 -22.16 -9.45
CA PRO A 508 -7.17 -20.74 -9.56
C PRO A 508 -5.95 -19.87 -9.82
N ILE A 509 -6.17 -18.73 -10.47
CA ILE A 509 -5.27 -17.59 -10.49
C ILE A 509 -5.96 -16.49 -9.71
N ARG A 510 -5.37 -16.08 -8.58
CA ARG A 510 -5.92 -15.09 -7.66
C ARG A 510 -7.39 -15.40 -7.33
N GLY A 511 -7.64 -16.65 -6.96
CA GLY A 511 -8.93 -17.25 -6.61
C GLY A 511 -9.96 -17.38 -7.74
N VAL A 512 -9.69 -16.90 -8.95
CA VAL A 512 -10.55 -17.08 -10.13
C VAL A 512 -10.15 -18.36 -10.87
N ARG A 513 -11.11 -19.18 -11.32
CA ARG A 513 -10.89 -20.40 -12.10
C ARG A 513 -11.42 -20.27 -13.52
N GLU A 514 -10.82 -21.01 -14.45
CA GLU A 514 -11.30 -21.11 -15.84
C GLU A 514 -12.78 -21.48 -15.86
N GLY A 515 -13.64 -20.69 -16.49
CA GLY A 515 -15.08 -20.94 -16.56
C GLY A 515 -15.89 -20.54 -15.33
N ASP A 516 -15.33 -19.78 -14.38
CA ASP A 516 -16.15 -19.16 -13.32
C ASP A 516 -17.17 -18.21 -13.97
N GLU A 517 -18.37 -18.11 -13.40
CA GLU A 517 -19.46 -17.31 -13.97
C GLU A 517 -19.77 -16.10 -13.09
N LEU A 518 -19.80 -14.92 -13.71
CA LEU A 518 -20.37 -13.72 -13.11
C LEU A 518 -21.83 -13.59 -13.53
N PRO A 519 -22.76 -13.34 -12.59
CA PRO A 519 -24.18 -13.18 -12.91
C PRO A 519 -24.44 -11.92 -13.75
N ALA A 520 -25.62 -11.86 -14.37
CA ALA A 520 -26.06 -10.65 -15.06
C ALA A 520 -26.18 -9.47 -14.08
N LEU A 521 -25.79 -8.27 -14.53
CA LEU A 521 -25.60 -7.11 -13.66
C LEU A 521 -26.11 -5.80 -14.29
N ALA A 522 -26.80 -4.98 -13.51
CA ALA A 522 -27.20 -3.63 -13.91
C ALA A 522 -26.09 -2.61 -13.60
N LEU A 523 -25.42 -2.08 -14.63
CA LEU A 523 -24.46 -0.98 -14.49
C LEU A 523 -25.11 0.41 -14.63
N GLY A 524 -26.25 0.51 -15.33
CA GLY A 524 -27.05 1.73 -15.50
C GLY A 524 -28.29 1.78 -14.60
N GLU A 525 -28.97 2.94 -14.57
CA GLU A 525 -30.27 3.09 -13.90
C GLU A 525 -31.41 2.72 -14.87
N GLY A 526 -32.25 1.76 -14.50
CA GLY A 526 -33.46 1.41 -15.25
C GLY A 526 -33.24 0.84 -16.66
N GLY A 527 -32.00 0.49 -17.03
CA GLY A 527 -31.64 -0.03 -18.35
C GLY A 527 -31.37 -1.54 -18.40
N PRO A 528 -31.08 -2.09 -19.60
CA PRO A 528 -30.74 -3.49 -19.78
C PRO A 528 -29.50 -3.88 -18.96
N GLN A 529 -29.51 -5.11 -18.43
CA GLN A 529 -28.40 -5.67 -17.67
C GLN A 529 -27.30 -6.16 -18.60
N VAL A 530 -26.05 -6.02 -18.18
CA VAL A 530 -24.94 -6.74 -18.80
C VAL A 530 -25.20 -8.24 -18.57
N PRO A 531 -25.26 -9.06 -19.63
CA PRO A 531 -25.53 -10.50 -19.49
C PRO A 531 -24.42 -11.21 -18.71
N ALA A 532 -24.76 -12.35 -18.11
CA ALA A 532 -23.82 -13.20 -17.39
C ALA A 532 -22.55 -13.48 -18.22
N ALA A 533 -21.40 -13.50 -17.54
CA ALA A 533 -20.10 -13.61 -18.17
C ALA A 533 -19.36 -14.85 -17.66
N LYS A 534 -19.00 -15.74 -18.60
CA LYS A 534 -18.11 -16.86 -18.32
C LYS A 534 -16.66 -16.38 -18.45
N LEU A 535 -15.91 -16.47 -17.36
CA LEU A 535 -14.53 -15.98 -17.28
C LEU A 535 -13.56 -17.02 -17.87
N THR A 536 -12.49 -16.54 -18.49
CA THR A 536 -11.42 -17.39 -19.01
C THR A 536 -10.06 -16.88 -18.53
N LEU A 537 -9.20 -17.79 -18.09
CA LEU A 537 -7.83 -17.55 -17.67
C LEU A 537 -6.84 -17.61 -18.84
N GLU A 538 -7.30 -17.81 -20.08
CA GLU A 538 -6.44 -17.78 -21.27
C GLU A 538 -5.54 -16.53 -21.39
N PRO A 539 -5.93 -15.32 -20.95
CA PRO A 539 -5.01 -14.18 -20.92
C PRO A 539 -3.76 -14.41 -20.05
N ALA A 540 -3.81 -15.30 -19.06
CA ALA A 540 -2.64 -15.63 -18.23
C ALA A 540 -1.67 -16.61 -18.93
N ALA A 541 -2.12 -17.31 -19.97
CA ALA A 541 -1.28 -18.24 -20.70
C ALA A 541 -0.21 -17.53 -21.55
N LEU A 542 0.93 -18.18 -21.72
CA LEU A 542 1.98 -17.70 -22.63
C LEU A 542 1.56 -17.91 -24.09
N GLY A 543 1.88 -16.92 -24.93
CA GLY A 543 1.66 -16.99 -26.37
C GLY A 543 0.31 -16.44 -26.81
N LEU A 544 -0.09 -16.82 -28.03
CA LEU A 544 -1.30 -16.36 -28.68
C LEU A 544 -2.48 -17.31 -28.38
N SER A 545 -3.50 -16.81 -27.70
CA SER A 545 -4.76 -17.50 -27.47
C SER A 545 -5.66 -17.40 -28.70
N LEU A 546 -6.33 -18.50 -29.06
CA LEU A 546 -7.32 -18.57 -30.14
C LEU A 546 -8.69 -17.98 -29.76
N ARG A 547 -8.84 -17.49 -28.52
CA ARG A 547 -10.06 -16.83 -28.04
C ARG A 547 -9.81 -15.36 -27.69
N THR A 548 -8.73 -15.11 -26.94
CA THR A 548 -8.43 -13.82 -26.34
C THR A 548 -7.28 -13.08 -27.03
N GLY A 549 -6.60 -13.68 -27.99
CA GLY A 549 -5.47 -13.05 -28.68
C GLY A 549 -4.23 -13.02 -27.81
N SER A 550 -3.57 -11.86 -27.70
CA SER A 550 -2.31 -11.76 -26.96
C SER A 550 -2.48 -12.01 -25.47
N SER A 551 -1.44 -12.61 -24.89
CA SER A 551 -1.29 -12.78 -23.44
C SER A 551 -1.36 -11.44 -22.70
N TRP A 552 -1.75 -11.50 -21.43
CA TRP A 552 -1.76 -10.36 -20.51
C TRP A 552 -0.40 -9.69 -20.44
N ARG A 553 0.67 -10.49 -20.32
CA ARG A 553 2.03 -9.97 -20.24
C ARG A 553 2.44 -9.17 -21.48
N GLU A 554 2.04 -9.61 -22.67
CA GLU A 554 2.33 -8.86 -23.90
C GLU A 554 1.59 -7.52 -23.93
N ARG A 555 0.33 -7.50 -23.50
CA ARG A 555 -0.48 -6.27 -23.40
C ARG A 555 0.11 -5.28 -22.42
N THR A 556 0.46 -5.74 -21.21
CA THR A 556 1.01 -4.86 -20.16
C THR A 556 2.40 -4.35 -20.50
N LEU A 557 3.25 -5.16 -21.14
CA LEU A 557 4.54 -4.69 -21.67
C LEU A 557 4.36 -3.65 -22.78
N GLY A 558 3.37 -3.81 -23.66
CA GLY A 558 3.03 -2.81 -24.66
C GLY A 558 2.61 -1.48 -24.05
N LEU A 559 1.75 -1.52 -23.02
CA LEU A 559 1.35 -0.33 -22.26
C LEU A 559 2.54 0.30 -21.52
N ALA A 560 3.40 -0.50 -20.90
CA ALA A 560 4.59 0.00 -20.20
C ALA A 560 5.58 0.66 -21.17
N ALA A 561 5.74 0.13 -22.38
CA ALA A 561 6.56 0.75 -23.42
C ALA A 561 5.96 2.09 -23.90
N ARG A 562 4.63 2.21 -23.90
CA ARG A 562 3.91 3.41 -24.34
C ARG A 562 3.89 4.53 -23.30
N PHE A 563 3.50 4.21 -22.07
CA PHE A 563 3.25 5.17 -21.00
C PHE A 563 4.42 5.29 -20.01
N GLY A 564 5.31 4.29 -19.98
CA GLY A 564 6.29 4.12 -18.91
C GLY A 564 5.65 3.69 -17.58
N PRO A 565 6.46 3.17 -16.64
CA PRO A 565 5.97 2.71 -15.35
C PRO A 565 5.35 3.86 -14.52
N ALA A 566 5.95 5.06 -14.57
CA ALA A 566 5.40 6.24 -13.90
C ALA A 566 4.06 6.69 -14.49
N GLY A 567 3.91 6.64 -15.82
CA GLY A 567 2.66 7.02 -16.48
C GLY A 567 1.52 6.09 -16.13
N LEU A 568 1.75 4.77 -16.17
CA LEU A 568 0.76 3.78 -15.76
C LEU A 568 0.42 3.89 -14.27
N ALA A 569 1.43 4.00 -13.39
CA ALA A 569 1.21 4.16 -11.96
C ALA A 569 0.43 5.44 -11.64
N TRP A 570 0.61 6.51 -12.42
CA TRP A 570 -0.16 7.73 -12.27
C TRP A 570 -1.63 7.56 -12.69
N LEU A 571 -1.90 6.88 -13.81
CA LEU A 571 -3.27 6.55 -14.23
C LEU A 571 -3.97 5.62 -13.24
N GLU A 572 -3.25 4.63 -12.68
CA GLU A 572 -3.70 3.80 -11.56
C GLU A 572 -4.10 4.66 -10.36
N ALA A 573 -3.22 5.59 -9.96
CA ALA A 573 -3.44 6.46 -8.81
C ALA A 573 -4.68 7.35 -9.00
N LEU A 574 -4.98 7.80 -10.21
CA LEU A 574 -6.21 8.56 -10.52
C LEU A 574 -7.46 7.70 -10.30
N LEU A 575 -7.46 6.44 -10.74
CA LEU A 575 -8.59 5.53 -10.54
C LEU A 575 -8.76 5.17 -9.05
N ILE A 576 -7.65 4.92 -8.33
CA ILE A 576 -7.66 4.68 -6.88
C ILE A 576 -8.21 5.89 -6.13
N ALA A 577 -7.78 7.09 -6.51
CA ALA A 577 -8.27 8.33 -5.92
C ALA A 577 -9.78 8.50 -6.17
N ALA A 578 -10.26 8.18 -7.38
CA ALA A 578 -11.67 8.20 -7.72
C ALA A 578 -12.49 7.22 -6.87
N ASP A 579 -12.05 5.96 -6.72
CA ASP A 579 -12.73 4.96 -5.88
C ASP A 579 -12.79 5.39 -4.40
N ARG A 580 -11.68 5.93 -3.88
CA ARG A 580 -11.63 6.46 -2.51
C ARG A 580 -12.55 7.65 -2.31
N ARG A 581 -12.69 8.55 -3.30
CA ARG A 581 -13.62 9.69 -3.24
C ARG A 581 -15.07 9.22 -3.31
N ALA A 582 -15.40 8.37 -4.27
CA ALA A 582 -16.73 7.79 -4.42
C ALA A 582 -17.19 7.01 -3.18
N SER A 583 -16.27 6.27 -2.55
CA SER A 583 -16.54 5.52 -1.32
C SER A 583 -16.89 6.42 -0.12
N ARG A 584 -16.54 7.71 -0.15
CA ARG A 584 -16.92 8.69 0.89
C ARG A 584 -18.26 9.35 0.61
N LEU A 585 -18.82 9.19 -0.59
CA LEU A 585 -20.10 9.78 -0.94
C LEU A 585 -21.23 9.08 -0.18
N VAL A 586 -22.13 9.88 0.40
CA VAL A 586 -23.32 9.42 1.13
C VAL A 586 -24.56 9.41 0.23
N THR A 587 -24.35 9.46 -1.09
CA THR A 587 -25.44 9.47 -2.08
C THR A 587 -26.33 8.23 -1.88
N PRO A 588 -27.66 8.40 -1.80
CA PRO A 588 -28.57 7.26 -1.72
C PRO A 588 -28.44 6.41 -2.98
N ASP A 589 -28.36 5.09 -2.82
CA ASP A 589 -28.41 4.17 -3.94
C ASP A 589 -29.88 3.99 -4.39
N PRO A 590 -30.27 4.46 -5.60
CA PRO A 590 -31.65 4.39 -6.06
C PRO A 590 -32.17 2.95 -6.13
N GLN A 591 -31.28 1.98 -6.38
CA GLN A 591 -31.65 0.57 -6.48
C GLN A 591 -31.84 -0.08 -5.11
N LEU A 592 -31.39 0.55 -4.03
CA LEU A 592 -31.67 0.12 -2.65
C LEU A 592 -32.91 0.83 -2.08
N ALA A 593 -33.17 2.08 -2.48
CA ALA A 593 -34.34 2.85 -2.03
C ALA A 593 -35.67 2.33 -2.58
N ALA A 594 -35.69 1.82 -3.83
CA ALA A 594 -36.92 1.41 -4.53
C ALA A 594 -37.71 0.25 -3.90
N LYS A 595 -37.19 -0.45 -2.88
CA LYS A 595 -37.92 -1.51 -2.16
C LYS A 595 -38.61 -1.04 -0.87
N ALA A 596 -38.43 0.20 -0.43
CA ALA A 596 -39.04 0.70 0.81
C ALA A 596 -40.53 1.12 0.68
N GLU A 597 -41.02 1.34 -0.54
CA GLU A 597 -42.38 1.89 -0.78
C GLU A 597 -43.43 0.84 -1.21
N VAL A 598 -43.13 -0.46 -1.16
CA VAL A 598 -44.12 -1.50 -1.46
C VAL A 598 -44.18 -2.52 -0.33
N ALA A 599 -44.78 -2.10 0.79
CA ALA A 599 -45.41 -3.00 1.74
C ALA A 599 -46.84 -2.47 1.99
N PRO A 600 -47.90 -3.29 1.81
CA PRO A 600 -49.28 -2.86 2.04
C PRO A 600 -49.57 -2.52 3.50
#